data_AF-A0A7Y5WQL8-F1
#
_entry.id   AF-A0A7Y5WQL8-F1
#
_cell.length_a   1.000
_cell.length_b   1.000
_cell.length_c   1.000
_cell.angle_alpha   90.00
_cell.angle_beta   90.00
_cell.angle_gamma   90.00
#
_symmetry.space_group_name_H-M   'P 1'
#
loop_
_entity.id
_entity.type
_entity.pdbx_description
1 polymer ?
#
loop_
_entity_poly.entity_id
_entity_poly.type
_entity_poly.pdbx_seq_one_letter_code
_entity_poly.pdbx_strand_id
1 'polypeptide(L)'
;MHYTFTTPPASRAVERPTPIDDALVAEARRLLSGAIENRPPAALLNRQGMQALFAMPMMSLCATTMPTGVPVEKLIVAIKLAWASMTEARLSLGDTGPDALSGAVTACIEAYFQTASRKAD
;
A
#
# COMPACT_ATOMS: atom_id res chain seq x y z
N MET A 1 -20.26 12.29 -50.47
CA MET A 1 -20.63 12.30 -49.05
C MET A 1 -19.47 11.75 -48.25
N HIS A 2 -18.85 12.53 -47.37
CA HIS A 2 -17.82 12.05 -46.45
C HIS A 2 -18.47 11.87 -45.08
N TYR A 3 -18.48 10.63 -44.59
CA TYR A 3 -18.91 10.31 -43.23
C TYR A 3 -17.71 10.53 -42.29
N THR A 4 -17.71 11.65 -41.56
CA THR A 4 -16.83 11.83 -40.41
C THR A 4 -17.45 11.11 -39.22
N PHE A 5 -16.97 9.88 -38.96
CA PHE A 5 -17.15 9.23 -37.67
C PHE A 5 -16.40 10.07 -36.63
N THR A 6 -17.12 10.96 -35.95
CA THR A 6 -16.62 11.75 -34.83
C THR A 6 -16.91 10.98 -33.54
N THR A 7 -16.16 9.90 -33.31
CA THR A 7 -16.03 9.38 -31.95
C THR A 7 -15.26 10.42 -31.14
N PRO A 8 -15.81 10.99 -30.06
CA PRO A 8 -15.04 11.81 -29.14
C PRO A 8 -13.83 10.99 -28.66
N PRO A 9 -12.62 11.56 -28.56
CA PRO A 9 -11.48 10.81 -28.04
C PRO A 9 -11.87 10.27 -26.66
N ALA A 10 -11.71 8.96 -26.48
CA ALA A 10 -11.91 8.28 -25.21
C ALA A 10 -11.24 9.12 -24.12
N SER A 11 -12.06 9.59 -23.18
CA SER A 11 -11.68 10.60 -22.21
C SER A 11 -10.36 10.23 -21.51
N ARG A 12 -9.30 11.02 -21.72
CA ARG A 12 -8.04 10.97 -20.96
C ARG A 12 -8.22 11.20 -19.44
N ALA A 13 -9.45 11.41 -18.98
CA ALA A 13 -9.77 11.50 -17.55
C ALA A 13 -9.56 10.16 -16.82
N VAL A 14 -9.59 9.02 -17.53
CA VAL A 14 -9.37 7.68 -16.93
C VAL A 14 -7.90 7.45 -16.55
N GLU A 15 -6.95 8.16 -17.18
CA GLU A 15 -5.52 8.03 -16.90
C GLU A 15 -5.01 8.95 -15.78
N ARG A 16 -5.85 9.81 -15.21
CA ARG A 16 -5.43 10.61 -14.05
C ARG A 16 -5.36 9.67 -12.85
N PRO A 17 -4.22 9.58 -12.15
CA PRO A 17 -4.16 8.87 -10.88
C PRO A 17 -5.30 9.40 -10.02
N THR A 18 -6.13 8.49 -9.51
CA THR A 18 -7.19 8.90 -8.61
C THR A 18 -6.54 9.69 -7.48
N PRO A 19 -7.05 10.87 -7.10
CA PRO A 19 -6.48 11.60 -5.98
C PRO A 19 -6.39 10.66 -4.78
N ILE A 20 -5.16 10.53 -4.27
CA ILE A 20 -4.84 9.73 -3.11
C ILE A 20 -5.03 10.64 -1.92
N ASP A 21 -5.70 10.11 -0.90
CA ASP A 21 -5.92 10.83 0.34
C ASP A 21 -4.58 10.97 1.08
N ASP A 22 -4.11 12.20 1.27
CA ASP A 22 -2.89 12.49 2.02
C ASP A 22 -2.97 11.95 3.46
N ALA A 23 -4.18 11.85 4.04
CA ALA A 23 -4.38 11.23 5.35
C ALA A 23 -4.03 9.74 5.33
N LEU A 24 -4.36 9.04 4.25
CA LEU A 24 -4.04 7.63 4.07
C LEU A 24 -2.54 7.41 3.90
N VAL A 25 -1.86 8.31 3.17
CA VAL A 25 -0.39 8.30 3.04
C VAL A 25 0.27 8.58 4.39
N ALA A 26 -0.24 9.55 5.15
CA ALA A 26 0.27 9.90 6.47
C ALA A 26 0.12 8.74 7.46
N GLU A 27 -1.03 8.05 7.46
CA GLU A 27 -1.27 6.91 8.33
C GLU A 27 -0.40 5.71 7.96
N ALA A 28 -0.29 5.40 6.66
CA ALA A 28 0.63 4.36 6.18
C ALA A 28 2.08 4.68 6.60
N ARG A 29 2.51 5.95 6.49
CA ARG A 29 3.85 6.39 6.92
C ARG A 29 4.04 6.21 8.42
N ARG A 30 3.05 6.60 9.23
CA ARG A 30 3.09 6.45 10.69
C ARG A 30 3.29 4.98 11.09
N LEU A 31 2.51 4.09 10.47
CA LEU A 31 2.57 2.66 10.71
C LEU A 31 3.91 2.03 10.27
N LEU A 32 4.40 2.38 9.08
CA LEU A 32 5.71 1.92 8.58
C LEU A 32 6.86 2.43 9.46
N SER A 33 6.80 3.68 9.91
CA SER A 33 7.82 4.26 10.79
C SER A 33 7.82 3.58 12.15
N GLY A 34 6.64 3.35 12.74
CA GLY A 34 6.50 2.60 13.98
C GLY A 34 7.02 1.17 13.89
N ALA A 35 6.83 0.50 12.76
CA ALA A 35 7.41 -0.83 12.53
C ALA A 35 8.95 -0.78 12.54
N ILE A 36 9.54 0.26 11.95
CA ILE A 36 11.00 0.45 11.92
C ILE A 36 11.56 0.78 13.29
N GLU A 37 10.91 1.66 14.05
CA GLU A 37 11.35 2.05 15.39
C GLU A 37 11.30 0.88 16.37
N ASN A 38 10.25 0.05 16.28
CA ASN A 38 10.04 -1.10 17.16
C ASN A 38 10.66 -2.40 16.62
N ARG A 39 11.57 -2.31 15.63
CA ARG A 39 12.18 -3.49 15.03
C ARG A 39 13.02 -4.25 16.06
N PRO A 40 12.76 -5.55 16.31
CA PRO A 40 13.64 -6.34 17.15
C PRO A 40 14.98 -6.53 16.43
N PRO A 41 16.12 -6.51 17.14
CA PRO A 41 17.44 -6.73 16.53
C PRO A 41 17.53 -8.02 15.72
N ALA A 42 16.81 -9.06 16.15
CA ALA A 42 16.75 -10.35 15.50
C ALA A 42 15.98 -10.36 14.17
N ALA A 43 15.07 -9.40 13.93
CA ALA A 43 14.30 -9.34 12.68
C ALA A 43 15.19 -8.99 11.48
N LEU A 44 16.30 -8.28 11.70
CA LEU A 44 17.28 -7.95 10.65
C LEU A 44 18.10 -9.16 10.20
N LEU A 45 18.08 -10.26 10.96
CA LEU A 45 18.90 -11.44 10.69
C LEU A 45 18.27 -12.37 9.65
N ASN A 46 16.98 -12.24 9.34
CA ASN A 46 16.34 -13.05 8.30
C ASN A 46 15.23 -12.30 7.53
N ARG A 47 15.08 -12.66 6.25
CA ARG A 47 14.12 -12.04 5.31
C ARG A 47 12.66 -12.20 5.74
N GLN A 48 12.31 -13.33 6.36
CA GLN A 48 10.96 -13.62 6.84
C GLN A 48 10.57 -12.75 8.03
N GLY A 49 11.48 -12.52 8.98
CA GLY A 49 11.25 -11.65 10.14
C GLY A 49 11.02 -10.21 9.73
N MET A 50 11.79 -9.75 8.72
CA MET A 50 11.55 -8.45 8.09
C MET A 50 10.16 -8.36 7.46
N GLN A 51 9.75 -9.33 6.65
CA GLN A 51 8.41 -9.30 6.06
C GLN A 51 7.30 -9.26 7.13
N ALA A 52 7.41 -10.07 8.18
CA ALA A 52 6.43 -10.14 9.26
C ALA A 52 6.28 -8.81 10.02
N LEU A 53 7.39 -8.07 10.22
CA LEU A 53 7.42 -6.78 10.92
C LEU A 53 6.50 -5.74 10.25
N PHE A 54 6.51 -5.70 8.91
CA PHE A 54 5.74 -4.74 8.13
C PHE A 54 4.37 -5.28 7.71
N ALA A 55 4.20 -6.60 7.67
CA ALA A 55 2.94 -7.24 7.28
C ALA A 55 1.78 -6.88 8.23
N MET A 56 1.97 -7.05 9.54
CA MET A 56 0.91 -6.84 10.54
C MET A 56 0.29 -5.43 10.53
N PRO A 57 1.07 -4.33 10.58
CA PRO A 57 0.47 -2.99 10.55
C PRO A 57 -0.24 -2.69 9.22
N MET A 58 0.27 -3.19 8.09
CA MET A 58 -0.35 -2.98 6.79
C MET A 58 -1.62 -3.82 6.59
N MET A 59 -1.64 -5.03 7.13
CA MET A 59 -2.83 -5.87 7.23
C MET A 59 -3.94 -5.13 7.98
N SER A 60 -3.62 -4.54 9.14
CA SER A 60 -4.56 -3.76 9.95
C SER A 60 -5.08 -2.53 9.22
N LEU A 61 -4.19 -1.76 8.57
CA LEU A 61 -4.59 -0.59 7.77
C LEU A 61 -5.62 -0.97 6.70
N CYS A 62 -5.37 -2.03 5.93
CA CYS A 62 -6.23 -2.40 4.82
C CYS A 62 -7.54 -3.06 5.28
N ALA A 63 -7.53 -3.84 6.36
CA ALA A 63 -8.74 -4.39 6.95
C ALA A 63 -9.66 -3.32 7.55
N THR A 64 -9.09 -2.26 8.17
CA THR A 64 -9.86 -1.16 8.79
C THR A 64 -10.36 -0.13 7.77
N THR A 65 -9.63 0.06 6.67
CA THR A 65 -10.01 1.03 5.63
C THR A 65 -10.94 0.44 4.57
N MET A 66 -10.88 -0.88 4.32
CA MET A 66 -11.81 -1.51 3.35
C MET A 66 -13.29 -1.19 3.63
N PRO A 67 -13.79 -1.22 4.87
CA PRO A 67 -15.18 -0.88 5.18
C PRO A 67 -15.64 0.51 4.74
N THR A 68 -14.73 1.45 4.55
CA THR A 68 -15.05 2.82 4.13
C THR A 68 -15.14 2.95 2.60
N GLY A 69 -15.01 1.85 1.86
CA GLY A 69 -15.14 1.82 0.40
C GLY A 69 -13.89 2.27 -0.36
N VAL A 70 -12.74 2.36 0.31
CA VAL A 70 -11.47 2.70 -0.35
C VAL A 70 -10.99 1.48 -1.14
N PRO A 71 -10.74 1.60 -2.46
CA PRO A 71 -10.28 0.49 -3.28
C PRO A 71 -8.84 0.08 -2.91
N VAL A 72 -8.53 -1.22 -3.07
CA VAL A 72 -7.24 -1.80 -2.69
C VAL A 72 -6.07 -1.14 -3.42
N GLU A 73 -6.26 -0.73 -4.66
CA GLU A 73 -5.23 -0.05 -5.47
C GLU A 73 -4.80 1.26 -4.81
N LYS A 74 -5.74 2.03 -4.24
CA LYS A 74 -5.41 3.27 -3.52
C LYS A 74 -4.61 2.99 -2.24
N LEU A 75 -4.95 1.92 -1.52
CA LEU A 75 -4.19 1.48 -0.34
C LEU A 75 -2.76 1.11 -0.71
N ILE A 76 -2.58 0.31 -1.78
CA ILE A 76 -1.25 -0.08 -2.28
C ILE A 76 -0.43 1.15 -2.67
N VAL A 77 -1.01 2.10 -3.40
CA VAL A 77 -0.27 3.29 -3.81
C VAL A 77 0.05 4.17 -2.60
N ALA A 78 -0.85 4.31 -1.63
CA ALA A 78 -0.57 5.05 -0.40
C ALA A 78 0.60 4.45 0.39
N ILE A 79 0.65 3.12 0.54
CA ILE A 79 1.77 2.40 1.18
C ILE A 79 3.09 2.67 0.44
N LYS A 80 3.07 2.58 -0.90
CA LYS A 80 4.26 2.84 -1.73
C LYS A 80 4.74 4.29 -1.63
N LEU A 81 3.83 5.25 -1.63
CA LEU A 81 4.16 6.68 -1.48
C LEU A 81 4.69 6.99 -0.08
N ALA A 82 4.07 6.40 0.96
CA ALA A 82 4.55 6.50 2.33
C ALA A 82 5.98 5.96 2.44
N TRP A 83 6.23 4.75 1.93
CA TRP A 83 7.57 4.16 1.88
C TRP A 83 8.57 5.02 1.10
N ALA A 84 8.19 5.51 -0.08
CA ALA A 84 9.04 6.34 -0.92
C ALA A 84 9.50 7.62 -0.21
N SER A 85 8.64 8.19 0.65
CA SER A 85 8.93 9.39 1.43
C SER A 85 9.82 9.17 2.66
N MET A 86 10.16 7.92 2.99
CA MET A 86 10.96 7.56 4.16
C MET A 86 12.43 7.27 3.78
N THR A 87 13.12 8.25 3.22
CA THR A 87 14.47 8.09 2.66
C THR A 87 15.48 7.50 3.64
N GLU A 88 15.57 8.05 4.86
CA GLU A 88 16.50 7.57 5.90
C GLU A 88 16.24 6.10 6.28
N ALA A 89 14.97 5.73 6.40
CA ALA A 89 14.56 4.37 6.73
C ALA A 89 14.90 3.39 5.60
N ARG A 90 14.72 3.80 4.34
CA ARG A 90 15.11 3.01 3.16
C ARG A 90 16.63 2.80 3.10
N LEU A 91 17.41 3.83 3.39
CA LEU A 91 18.87 3.73 3.47
C LEU A 91 19.30 2.78 4.59
N SER A 92 18.67 2.89 5.77
CA SER A 92 18.94 2.00 6.91
C SER A 92 18.63 0.53 6.63
N LEU A 93 17.64 0.23 5.80
CA LEU A 93 17.21 -1.14 5.51
C LEU A 93 17.94 -1.76 4.31
N GLY A 94 18.55 -0.92 3.46
CA GLY A 94 19.34 -1.36 2.30
C GLY A 94 18.59 -2.36 1.43
N ASP A 95 19.25 -3.49 1.15
CA ASP A 95 18.73 -4.54 0.26
C ASP A 95 17.50 -5.27 0.80
N THR A 96 17.19 -5.16 2.09
CA THR A 96 15.98 -5.75 2.68
C THR A 96 14.73 -4.88 2.53
N GLY A 97 14.91 -3.61 2.15
CA GLY A 97 13.81 -2.65 1.98
C GLY A 97 12.74 -3.09 0.97
N PRO A 98 13.10 -3.56 -0.23
CA PRO A 98 12.13 -4.07 -1.20
C PRO A 98 11.31 -5.27 -0.67
N ASP A 99 11.93 -6.14 0.14
CA ASP A 99 11.25 -7.29 0.74
C ASP A 99 10.27 -6.88 1.82
N ALA A 100 10.67 -5.94 2.67
CA ALA A 100 9.81 -5.33 3.67
C ALA A 100 8.56 -4.71 3.00
N LEU A 101 8.76 -3.94 1.93
CA LEU A 101 7.67 -3.33 1.17
C LEU A 101 6.79 -4.39 0.49
N SER A 102 7.38 -5.43 -0.10
CA SER A 102 6.64 -6.52 -0.73
C SER A 102 5.77 -7.26 0.28
N GLY A 103 6.30 -7.62 1.46
CA GLY A 103 5.55 -8.25 2.54
C GLY A 103 4.40 -7.38 3.05
N ALA A 104 4.66 -6.08 3.24
CA ALA A 104 3.65 -5.08 3.59
C ALA A 104 2.47 -5.04 2.60
N VAL A 105 2.78 -4.95 1.30
CA VAL A 105 1.77 -4.86 0.24
C VAL A 105 0.99 -6.16 0.11
N THR A 106 1.65 -7.31 0.13
CA THR A 106 0.99 -8.62 0.06
C THR A 106 0.03 -8.82 1.24
N ALA A 107 0.48 -8.54 2.46
CA ALA A 107 -0.36 -8.68 3.65
C ALA A 107 -1.58 -7.74 3.62
N CYS A 108 -1.41 -6.50 3.13
CA CYS A 108 -2.52 -5.58 2.93
C CYS A 108 -3.58 -6.15 1.97
N ILE A 109 -3.14 -6.68 0.81
CA ILE A 109 -4.03 -7.25 -0.22
C ILE A 109 -4.81 -8.44 0.36
N GLU A 110 -4.12 -9.37 1.03
CA GLU A 110 -4.75 -10.53 1.65
C GLU A 110 -5.81 -10.13 2.68
N ALA A 111 -5.49 -9.20 3.59
CA ALA A 111 -6.45 -8.71 4.59
C ALA A 111 -7.66 -8.05 3.96
N TYR A 112 -7.44 -7.25 2.92
CA TYR A 112 -8.49 -6.53 2.21
C TYR A 112 -9.54 -7.51 1.69
N PHE A 113 -9.10 -8.54 0.95
CA PHE A 113 -10.01 -9.51 0.34
C PHE A 113 -10.63 -10.47 1.36
N GLN A 114 -9.89 -10.92 2.37
CA GLN A 114 -10.48 -11.72 3.46
C GLN A 114 -11.60 -10.97 4.20
N THR A 115 -11.45 -9.65 4.37
CA THR A 115 -12.46 -8.83 5.03
C THR A 115 -13.63 -8.53 4.09
N ALA A 116 -13.37 -8.37 2.79
CA ALA A 116 -14.42 -8.18 1.79
C ALA A 116 -15.30 -9.43 1.65
N SER A 117 -14.70 -10.62 1.61
CA SER A 117 -15.43 -11.89 1.58
C SER A 117 -16.35 -12.06 2.79
N ARG A 118 -15.86 -11.77 4.00
CA ARG A 118 -16.66 -11.85 5.24
C ARG A 118 -17.86 -10.89 5.30
N LYS A 119 -17.89 -9.84 4.47
CA LYS A 119 -19.04 -8.93 4.37
C LYS A 119 -20.08 -9.38 3.33
N ALA A 120 -19.71 -10.27 2.42
CA ALA A 120 -20.59 -10.76 1.37
C ALA A 120 -21.44 -11.95 1.84
N ASP A 121 -21.04 -12.60 2.94
CA ASP A 121 -21.79 -13.63 3.68
C ASP A 121 -22.75 -12.99 4.71
#